data_AF-A0A975MYD4-F1
#
_entry.id   AF-A0A975MYD4-F1
#
_cell.length_a   1.000
_cell.length_b   1.000
_cell.length_c   1.000
_cell.angle_alpha   90.00
_cell.angle_beta   90.00
_cell.angle_gamma   90.00
#
_symmetry.space_group_name_H-M   'P 1'
#
loop_
_entity.id
_entity.type
_entity.pdbx_description
1 polymer ?
#
loop_
_entity_poly.entity_id
_entity_poly.type
_entity_poly.pdbx_seq_one_letter_code
_entity_poly.pdbx_strand_id
1 'polypeptide(L)' 'MATCPSCALPADRPFTEVSRHTTSEGIVVYSTCVCGEALVHLIPHRFEPLRVAYRPTA' A
#
# COMPACT_ATOMS: atom_id res chain seq x y z
N MET A 1 -6.48 -1.99 -11.57
CA MET A 1 -7.53 -1.35 -10.74
C MET A 1 -7.97 -2.38 -9.72
N ALA A 2 -7.84 -2.09 -8.43
CA ALA A 2 -8.31 -2.99 -7.38
C ALA A 2 -9.85 -2.99 -7.35
N THR A 3 -10.47 -4.16 -7.21
CA THR A 3 -11.92 -4.34 -7.05
C THR A 3 -12.21 -4.99 -5.70
N CYS A 4 -13.35 -4.69 -5.09
CA CYS A 4 -13.79 -5.39 -3.88
C CYS A 4 -13.98 -6.89 -4.18
N PRO A 5 -13.42 -7.81 -3.39
CA PRO A 5 -13.64 -9.24 -3.59
C PRO A 5 -15.10 -9.66 -3.33
N SER A 6 -15.84 -8.88 -2.53
CA SER A 6 -17.21 -9.20 -2.11
C SER A 6 -18.27 -8.64 -3.08
N CYS A 7 -18.16 -7.38 -3.49
CA CYS A 7 -19.18 -6.70 -4.31
C CYS A 7 -18.69 -6.28 -5.70
N ALA A 8 -17.44 -6.62 -6.06
CA ALA A 8 -16.79 -6.29 -7.34
C ALA A 8 -16.70 -4.79 -7.70
N LEU A 9 -17.02 -3.89 -6.76
CA LEU A 9 -16.94 -2.45 -6.99
C LEU A 9 -15.48 -2.00 -7.17
N PRO A 10 -15.20 -1.09 -8.12
CA PRO A 10 -13.86 -0.56 -8.36
C PRO A 10 -13.41 0.35 -7.22
N ALA A 11 -12.11 0.33 -6.93
CA ALA A 11 -11.46 1.18 -5.93
C ALA A 11 -11.53 2.68 -6.20
N ASP A 12 -12.02 3.09 -7.37
CA ASP A 12 -12.10 4.49 -7.79
C ASP A 12 -13.06 5.30 -6.91
N ARG A 13 -14.19 4.68 -6.50
CA ARG A 13 -15.07 4.98 -5.34
C ARG A 13 -16.04 3.80 -5.22
N PRO A 14 -16.25 3.19 -4.03
CA PRO A 14 -16.50 3.90 -2.78
C PRO A 14 -15.83 3.22 -1.57
N PHE A 15 -14.52 3.43 -1.40
CA PHE A 15 -13.81 2.98 -0.21
C PHE A 15 -13.52 4.17 0.69
N THR A 16 -13.88 4.05 1.97
CA THR A 16 -13.57 5.05 3.00
C THR A 16 -12.31 4.61 3.73
N GLU A 17 -11.27 5.45 3.72
CA GLU A 17 -10.09 5.21 4.55
C GLU A 17 -10.48 5.32 6.03
N VAL A 18 -10.21 4.26 6.80
CA VAL A 18 -10.52 4.20 8.23
C VAL A 18 -9.29 4.30 9.11
N SER A 19 -8.13 3.89 8.59
CA SER A 19 -6.87 4.03 9.32
C SER A 19 -5.66 4.00 8.39
N ARG A 20 -4.58 4.65 8.83
CA ARG A 20 -3.31 4.72 8.11
C ARG A 20 -2.14 4.63 9.08
N HIS A 21 -1.25 3.69 8.83
CA HIS A 21 -0.10 3.40 9.69
C HIS A 21 1.20 3.39 8.89
N THR A 22 2.23 4.07 9.40
CA THR A 22 3.57 4.01 8.83
C THR A 22 4.30 2.79 9.38
N THR A 23 4.95 2.02 8.52
CA THR A 23 5.79 0.87 8.86
C THR A 23 7.18 1.02 8.22
N SER A 24 8.11 0.12 8.56
CA SER A 24 9.43 0.08 7.93
C SER A 24 9.37 -0.26 6.44
N GLU A 25 8.33 -0.95 5.99
CA GLU A 25 8.13 -1.37 4.60
C GLU A 25 7.42 -0.31 3.76
N GLY A 26 6.58 0.52 4.39
CA GLY A 26 5.79 1.52 3.67
C GLY A 26 4.71 2.15 4.54
N ILE A 27 3.58 2.46 3.92
CA ILE A 27 2.37 2.94 4.59
C ILE A 27 1.28 1.89 4.36
N VAL A 28 0.73 1.37 5.45
CA VAL A 28 -0.42 0.47 5.42
C VAL A 28 -1.69 1.31 5.56
N VAL A 29 -2.59 1.20 4.60
CA VAL A 29 -3.89 1.88 4.55
C VAL A 29 -5.00 0.84 4.73
N TYR A 30 -5.84 1.06 5.73
CA TYR A 30 -7.06 0.30 5.96
C TYR A 30 -8.23 1.10 5.42
N SER A 31 -9.07 0.45 4.62
CA SER A 31 -10.27 1.05 4.06
C SER A 31 -11.47 0.11 4.16
N THR A 32 -12.67 0.67 4.12
CA THR A 32 -13.91 -0.11 4.13
C THR A 32 -14.71 0.19 2.87
N CYS A 33 -15.24 -0.85 2.25
CA CYS A 33 -16.19 -0.75 1.16
C CYS A 33 -17.58 -0.38 1.71
N VAL A 34 -18.43 0.24 0.88
CA VAL A 34 -19.86 0.43 1.20
C VAL A 34 -20.61 -0.88 1.48
N CYS A 35 -20.12 -2.02 1.00
CA CYS A 35 -20.70 -3.32 1.32
C CYS A 35 -20.28 -3.86 2.70
N GLY A 36 -19.41 -3.15 3.42
CA GLY A 36 -18.89 -3.55 4.74
C GLY A 36 -17.57 -4.33 4.71
N GLU A 37 -17.06 -4.68 3.52
CA GLU A 37 -15.80 -5.41 3.40
C GLU A 37 -14.60 -4.51 3.76
N ALA A 38 -13.68 -5.03 4.58
CA ALA A 38 -12.45 -4.34 4.93
C ALA A 38 -11.35 -4.68 3.93
N LEU A 39 -10.67 -3.66 3.41
CA LEU A 39 -9.52 -3.80 2.53
C LEU A 39 -8.26 -3.24 3.18
N VAL A 40 -7.13 -3.88 2.88
CA VAL A 40 -5.80 -3.48 3.33
C VAL A 40 -4.91 -3.26 2.11
N HIS A 41 -4.24 -2.11 2.07
CA HIS A 41 -3.33 -1.74 0.98
C HIS A 41 -1.97 -1.32 1.55
N LEU A 42 -0.89 -1.81 0.95
CA LEU A 42 0.47 -1.37 1.25
C LEU A 42 0.96 -0.42 0.15
N ILE A 43 1.35 0.79 0.55
CA ILE A 43 2.09 1.73 -0.28
C ILE A 43 3.57 1.57 0.12
N PRO A 44 4.38 0.81 -0.62
CA PRO A 44 5.77 0.57 -0.24
C PRO A 44 6.58 1.86 -0.27
N HIS A 45 7.58 1.98 0.62
CA HIS A 45 8.59 3.00 0.46
C HIS A 45 9.30 2.80 -0.87
N ARG A 46 9.49 3.88 -1.64
CA ARG A 46 10.35 3.79 -2.82
C ARG A 46 11.77 3.58 -2.35
N PHE A 47 12.27 2.36 -2.49
CA PHE A 47 13.68 2.09 -2.28
C PHE A 47 14.44 2.57 -3.50
N GLU A 48 15.07 3.75 -3.41
CA GLU A 48 16.10 4.10 -4.37
C GLU A 48 17.35 3.28 -4.00
N PRO A 49 17.84 2.40 -4.88
CA PRO A 49 18.97 1.56 -4.53
C PRO A 49 20.19 2.43 -4.27
N LEU A 50 20.71 2.38 -3.04
CA LEU A 50 21.99 3.00 -2.70
C LEU A 50 23.06 2.41 -3.62
N ARG A 51 23.55 3.24 -4.56
CA ARG A 51 24.69 2.90 -5.40
C ARG A 51 25.97 3.04 -4.58
N VAL A 52 26.30 2.00 -3.82
CA VAL A 52 27.60 1.92 -3.14
C VAL A 52 28.64 1.53 -4.20
N ALA A 53 29.48 2.48 -4.59
CA ALA A 53 30.67 2.19 -5.38
C ALA A 53 31.68 1.46 -4.46
N TYR A 54 31.71 0.14 -4.55
CA TYR A 54 32.77 -0.64 -3.91
C TYR A 54 34.11 -0.26 -4.53
N ARG A 55 35.01 0.33 -3.73
CA ARG A 55 36.40 0.56 -4.11
C ARG A 55 37.27 -0.44 -3.35
N PRO A 56 37.79 -1.48 -4.02
CA PRO A 56 38.76 -2.36 -3.38
C PRO A 56 40.04 -1.56 -3.10
N THR A 57 40.50 -1.58 -1.84
CA THR A 57 41.88 -1.22 -1.49
C THR A 57 42.77 -2.42 -1.79
N ALA A 58 43.68 -2.25 -2.75
CA ALA A 58 44.81 -3.14 -2.98
C ALA A 58 45.91 -2.89 -1.94
#